data_AF-A0A650CFL5-F1
#
_entry.id   AF-A0A650CFL5-F1
#
_cell.length_a   1.000
_cell.length_b   1.000
_cell.length_c   1.000
_cell.angle_alpha   90.00
_cell.angle_beta   90.00
_cell.angle_gamma   90.00
#
_symmetry.space_group_name_H-M   'P 1'
#
loop_
_entity.id
_entity.type
_entity.pdbx_description
1 polymer ?
#
loop_
_entity_poly.entity_id
_entity_poly.type
_entity_poly.pdbx_seq_one_letter_code
_entity_poly.pdbx_strand_id
1 'polypeptide(L)'
;MLRDFEEIMCTKEEYYDEFGRFHEIPYYVPAKCYMKEYEWGTATILEDDLDIEFGDSLTVYLDIVNFPPLIVEHVIEDDEGYDAIVEATMNYNKASISFYSGMIPVDYNLELECNKDKIVECVDNVSSWINDYVKYLVKVAEDFLRKNKPEELSEVKCEKCGVTLRKYEYPYHLETHEIEEAKRQLKEIEERIYEGIDEKEYPLAFKYFRSEIDKLISSRLLPVFKDLAEKINQEISTMGIIHINSRQLYVLKDIQEEIIKNVPKIIRDKFILEMTIIPAILSNSALDKFINMTVNGQIIEKRGYNFSVNVKRKRGWFYVYMYLNGDHIAYFRVDAKTKDKIRSKVAEYVIDEKKVEEITEELYNKVREKIGIK
;
A
#
# COMPACT_ATOMS: atom_id res chain seq x y z
N MET A 1 -5.33 -35.09 24.16
CA MET A 1 -4.56 -34.47 25.26
C MET A 1 -5.07 -33.04 25.49
N LEU A 2 -5.38 -32.30 24.43
CA LEU A 2 -6.04 -30.98 24.48
C LEU A 2 -7.55 -31.11 24.24
N ARG A 3 -8.32 -31.52 25.26
CA ARG A 3 -9.80 -31.46 25.14
C ARG A 3 -10.22 -30.00 25.16
N ASP A 4 -11.19 -29.63 24.32
CA ASP A 4 -11.77 -28.29 24.21
C ASP A 4 -10.86 -27.20 23.59
N PHE A 5 -9.73 -27.60 22.97
CA PHE A 5 -8.96 -26.71 22.08
C PHE A 5 -9.39 -26.94 20.62
N GLU A 6 -9.55 -25.85 19.88
CA GLU A 6 -9.86 -25.85 18.46
C GLU A 6 -8.57 -25.87 17.62
N GLU A 7 -8.53 -26.71 16.59
CA GLU A 7 -7.44 -26.71 15.60
C GLU A 7 -7.61 -25.52 14.66
N ILE A 8 -6.59 -24.66 14.59
CA ILE A 8 -6.59 -23.47 13.73
C ILE A 8 -5.31 -23.41 12.90
N MET A 9 -5.37 -22.64 11.80
CA MET A 9 -4.18 -22.23 11.07
C MET A 9 -3.64 -20.94 11.67
N CYS A 10 -2.42 -21.00 12.18
CA CYS A 10 -1.68 -19.86 12.71
C CYS A 10 -0.42 -19.63 11.87
N THR A 11 0.47 -18.80 12.37
CA THR A 11 1.76 -18.49 11.75
C THR A 11 2.85 -18.66 12.78
N LYS A 12 3.97 -19.27 12.38
CA LYS A 12 5.16 -19.39 13.23
C LYS A 12 6.34 -18.65 12.62
N GLU A 13 7.28 -18.28 13.47
CA GLU A 13 8.60 -17.81 13.06
C GLU A 13 9.43 -18.96 12.54
N GLU A 14 10.13 -18.73 11.43
CA GLU A 14 11.13 -19.64 10.94
C GLU A 14 12.43 -18.88 10.66
N TYR A 15 13.50 -19.35 11.29
CA TYR A 15 14.84 -18.79 11.16
C TYR A 15 15.68 -19.60 10.17
N TYR A 16 15.22 -20.78 9.76
CA TYR A 16 15.95 -21.65 8.84
C TYR A 16 15.17 -21.86 7.56
N ASP A 17 15.79 -21.62 6.40
CA ASP A 17 15.15 -21.96 5.13
C ASP A 17 15.06 -23.49 4.90
N GLU A 18 14.41 -23.90 3.82
CA GLU A 18 14.29 -25.30 3.40
C GLU A 18 15.65 -26.03 3.20
N PHE A 19 16.77 -25.28 3.20
CA PHE A 19 18.14 -25.79 3.10
C PHE A 19 18.91 -25.74 4.43
N GLY A 20 18.26 -25.33 5.53
CA GLY A 20 18.86 -25.22 6.86
C GLY A 20 19.78 -24.01 7.04
N ARG A 21 19.63 -22.95 6.23
CA ARG A 21 20.40 -21.71 6.40
C ARG A 21 19.71 -20.78 7.38
N PHE A 22 20.46 -20.31 8.37
CA PHE A 22 19.98 -19.34 9.36
C PHE A 22 19.75 -17.95 8.74
N HIS A 23 18.66 -17.31 9.14
CA HIS A 23 18.28 -15.94 8.81
C HIS A 23 18.25 -15.09 10.08
N GLU A 24 18.83 -13.89 10.03
CA GLU A 24 18.82 -12.94 11.15
C GLU A 24 17.45 -12.30 11.39
N ILE A 25 16.63 -12.21 10.33
CA ILE A 25 15.25 -11.76 10.39
C ILE A 25 14.38 -12.99 10.09
N PRO A 26 13.46 -13.38 11.00
CA PRO A 26 12.59 -14.53 10.75
C PRO A 26 11.65 -14.25 9.58
N TYR A 27 11.22 -15.31 8.91
CA TYR A 27 10.09 -15.25 8.00
C TYR A 27 8.91 -16.02 8.60
N TYR A 28 7.68 -15.62 8.25
CA TYR A 28 6.47 -16.20 8.79
C TYR A 28 5.92 -17.27 7.86
N VAL A 29 5.70 -18.47 8.41
CA VAL A 29 5.11 -19.58 7.69
C VAL A 29 3.80 -20.01 8.33
N PRO A 30 2.80 -20.46 7.55
CA PRO A 30 1.61 -21.06 8.11
C PRO A 30 1.97 -22.29 8.95
N ALA A 31 1.39 -22.40 10.13
CA ALA A 31 1.55 -23.50 11.07
C ALA A 31 0.19 -23.95 11.59
N LYS A 32 0.14 -25.18 12.11
CA LYS A 32 -1.03 -25.69 12.81
C LYS A 32 -0.90 -25.36 14.29
N CYS A 33 -1.98 -24.85 14.85
CA CYS A 33 -2.08 -24.49 16.26
C CYS A 33 -3.34 -25.09 16.89
N TYR A 34 -3.31 -25.18 18.21
CA TYR A 34 -4.45 -25.52 19.04
C TYR A 34 -4.76 -24.33 19.94
N MET A 35 -5.94 -23.73 19.79
CA MET A 35 -6.35 -22.52 20.50
C MET A 35 -7.56 -22.77 21.41
N LYS A 36 -7.61 -22.10 22.55
CA LYS A 36 -8.79 -22.05 23.42
C LYS A 36 -9.02 -20.63 23.92
N GLU A 37 -10.27 -20.18 23.84
CA GLU A 37 -10.70 -18.86 24.32
C GLU A 37 -11.11 -18.90 25.79
N TYR A 38 -10.83 -17.81 26.49
CA TYR A 38 -11.16 -17.55 27.89
C TYR A 38 -11.67 -16.12 28.06
N GLU A 39 -12.28 -15.81 29.20
CA GLU A 39 -12.72 -14.44 29.51
C GLU A 39 -11.56 -13.43 29.52
N TRP A 40 -10.34 -13.88 29.82
CA TRP A 40 -9.14 -13.04 29.87
C TRP A 40 -8.42 -12.92 28.52
N GLY A 41 -8.76 -13.73 27.50
CA GLY A 41 -8.03 -13.78 26.23
C GLY A 41 -7.93 -15.17 25.62
N THR A 42 -6.87 -15.46 24.88
CA THR A 42 -6.67 -16.74 24.20
C THR A 42 -5.38 -17.44 24.66
N ALA A 43 -5.43 -18.77 24.69
CA ALA A 43 -4.25 -19.61 24.84
C ALA A 43 -4.03 -20.41 23.56
N THR A 44 -2.84 -20.31 22.98
CA THR A 44 -2.47 -20.98 21.74
C THR A 44 -1.24 -21.84 21.95
N ILE A 45 -1.25 -23.04 21.37
CA ILE A 45 -0.16 -24.01 21.40
C ILE A 45 0.19 -24.37 19.95
N LEU A 46 1.46 -24.27 19.57
CA LEU A 46 1.91 -24.74 18.26
C LEU A 46 1.93 -26.27 18.23
N GLU A 47 1.55 -26.86 17.10
CA GLU A 47 1.65 -28.32 16.90
C GLU A 47 3.09 -28.81 17.07
N ASP A 48 4.07 -28.05 16.56
CA ASP A 48 5.49 -28.38 16.66
C ASP A 48 5.98 -28.48 18.12
N ASP A 49 5.40 -27.69 19.03
CA ASP A 49 5.74 -27.72 20.46
C ASP A 49 5.24 -29.00 21.16
N LEU A 50 4.20 -29.64 20.61
CA LEU A 50 3.68 -30.91 21.12
C LEU A 50 4.57 -32.10 20.74
N ASP A 51 5.33 -31.99 19.64
CA ASP A 51 6.12 -33.08 19.06
C ASP A 51 7.57 -33.15 19.56
N ILE A 52 7.97 -32.27 20.49
CA ILE A 52 9.33 -32.26 21.04
C ILE A 52 9.56 -33.52 21.90
N GLU A 53 10.50 -34.39 21.46
CA GLU A 53 10.98 -35.59 22.19
C GLU A 53 11.89 -35.25 23.40
N PHE A 54 12.28 -33.98 23.55
CA PHE A 54 13.22 -33.50 24.56
C PHE A 54 12.58 -32.45 25.48
N GLY A 55 12.32 -32.84 26.73
CA GLY A 55 11.85 -31.95 27.79
C GLY A 55 10.39 -32.18 28.18
N ASP A 56 10.10 -31.98 29.47
CA ASP A 56 8.73 -32.08 30.02
C ASP A 56 7.99 -30.73 29.96
N SER A 57 8.58 -29.72 29.31
CA SER A 57 8.15 -28.32 29.30
C SER A 57 7.70 -27.89 27.91
N LEU A 58 6.62 -27.10 27.84
CA LEU A 58 5.98 -26.65 26.61
C LEU A 58 5.56 -25.18 26.74
N THR A 59 5.76 -24.40 25.69
CA THR A 59 5.37 -22.98 25.65
C THR A 59 3.92 -22.81 25.22
N VAL A 60 3.15 -22.10 26.03
CA VAL A 60 1.79 -21.67 25.70
C VAL A 60 1.81 -20.18 25.43
N TYR A 61 1.35 -19.78 24.26
CA TYR A 61 1.24 -18.39 23.84
C TYR A 61 -0.08 -17.81 24.35
N LEU A 62 -0.01 -16.75 25.15
CA LEU A 62 -1.17 -16.08 25.72
C LEU A 62 -1.34 -14.69 25.08
N ASP A 63 -2.50 -14.47 24.47
CA ASP A 63 -2.97 -13.15 24.05
C ASP A 63 -3.99 -12.68 25.09
N ILE A 64 -3.61 -11.68 25.89
CA ILE A 64 -4.39 -11.18 27.01
C ILE A 64 -5.10 -9.89 26.56
N VAL A 65 -6.42 -9.85 26.72
CA VAL A 65 -7.21 -8.69 26.27
C VAL A 65 -6.78 -7.43 27.03
N ASN A 66 -6.52 -6.35 26.29
CA ASN A 66 -6.06 -5.05 26.81
C ASN A 66 -4.72 -5.11 27.56
N PHE A 67 -3.81 -5.98 27.14
CA PHE A 67 -2.47 -6.09 27.68
C PHE A 67 -1.41 -5.68 26.65
N PRO A 68 -0.30 -5.03 27.05
CA PRO A 68 -0.04 -4.53 28.41
C PRO A 68 -0.94 -3.33 28.77
N PRO A 69 -1.18 -3.06 30.06
CA PRO A 69 -1.84 -1.82 30.47
C PRO A 69 -1.04 -0.59 30.01
N LEU A 70 -1.74 0.51 29.74
CA LEU A 70 -1.14 1.73 29.17
C LEU A 70 0.12 2.25 29.89
N ILE A 71 0.16 2.18 31.22
CA ILE A 71 1.34 2.60 31.99
C ILE A 71 2.57 1.70 31.75
N VAL A 72 2.33 0.40 31.53
CA VAL A 72 3.38 -0.56 31.21
C VAL A 72 3.84 -0.32 29.78
N GLU A 73 2.90 -0.14 28.84
CA GLU A 73 3.19 0.23 27.45
C GLU A 73 4.08 1.48 27.36
N HIS A 74 3.74 2.54 28.09
CA HIS A 74 4.54 3.76 28.17
C HIS A 74 5.94 3.54 28.77
N VAL A 75 6.05 2.68 29.80
CA VAL A 75 7.35 2.41 30.45
C VAL A 75 8.27 1.60 29.54
N ILE A 76 7.75 0.64 28.77
CA ILE A 76 8.58 -0.21 27.90
C ILE A 76 9.05 0.49 26.62
N GLU A 77 8.58 1.72 26.33
CA GLU A 77 9.17 2.57 25.27
C GLU A 77 10.60 3.01 25.62
N ASP A 78 11.00 2.91 26.89
CA ASP A 78 12.34 3.18 27.42
C ASP A 78 13.06 1.85 27.65
N ASP A 79 14.29 1.69 27.12
CA ASP A 79 15.08 0.46 27.26
C ASP A 79 15.21 0.02 28.74
N GLU A 80 15.44 0.97 29.65
CA GLU A 80 15.54 0.65 31.10
C GLU A 80 14.20 0.24 31.70
N GLY A 81 13.10 0.77 31.15
CA GLY A 81 11.75 0.40 31.55
C GLY A 81 11.36 -0.99 31.01
N TYR A 82 11.74 -1.31 29.78
CA TYR A 82 11.58 -2.64 29.21
C TYR A 82 12.30 -3.69 30.05
N ASP A 83 13.58 -3.46 30.38
CA ASP A 83 14.37 -4.36 31.24
C ASP A 83 13.71 -4.56 32.62
N ALA A 84 13.19 -3.48 33.22
CA ALA A 84 12.51 -3.56 34.52
C ALA A 84 11.22 -4.40 34.46
N ILE A 85 10.45 -4.31 33.37
CA ILE A 85 9.23 -5.10 33.17
C ILE A 85 9.57 -6.56 32.88
N VAL A 86 10.59 -6.84 32.06
CA VAL A 86 11.07 -8.20 31.81
C VAL A 86 11.57 -8.84 33.10
N GLU A 87 12.41 -8.13 33.88
CA GLU A 87 12.91 -8.62 35.17
C GLU A 87 11.75 -8.89 36.16
N ALA A 88 10.78 -7.98 36.25
CA ALA A 88 9.60 -8.19 37.09
C ALA A 88 8.78 -9.41 36.66
N THR A 89 8.64 -9.60 35.35
CA THR A 89 7.92 -10.74 34.76
C THR A 89 8.60 -12.06 35.12
N MET A 90 9.91 -12.16 34.90
CA MET A 90 10.69 -13.36 35.22
C MET A 90 10.70 -13.68 36.73
N ASN A 91 10.55 -12.65 37.58
CA ASN A 91 10.50 -12.80 39.03
C ASN A 91 9.08 -13.02 39.59
N TYR A 92 8.06 -13.13 38.74
CA TYR A 92 6.68 -13.36 39.18
C TYR A 92 6.48 -14.79 39.69
N ASN A 93 6.49 -14.97 41.01
CA ASN A 93 6.57 -16.29 41.64
C ASN A 93 5.36 -17.23 41.46
N LYS A 94 4.26 -16.80 40.84
CA LYS A 94 3.07 -17.65 40.65
C LYS A 94 3.05 -18.39 39.31
N ALA A 95 3.87 -17.99 38.34
CA ALA A 95 3.92 -18.60 37.01
C ALA A 95 5.30 -18.42 36.36
N SER A 96 5.73 -19.36 35.53
CA SER A 96 6.93 -19.22 34.68
C SER A 96 6.50 -18.55 33.39
N ILE A 97 6.66 -17.23 33.31
CA ILE A 97 6.20 -16.42 32.19
C ILE A 97 7.31 -15.55 31.63
N SER A 98 7.23 -15.32 30.32
CA SER A 98 8.08 -14.38 29.60
C SER A 98 7.21 -13.30 28.98
N PHE A 99 7.69 -12.04 29.05
CA PHE A 99 7.05 -10.91 28.40
C PHE A 99 7.64 -10.74 27.01
N TYR A 100 6.79 -10.68 25.99
CA TYR A 100 7.20 -10.46 24.61
C TYR A 100 6.36 -9.34 23.99
N SER A 101 7.01 -8.39 23.33
CA SER A 101 6.36 -7.24 22.67
C SER A 101 6.49 -7.25 21.13
N GLY A 102 6.90 -8.38 20.54
CA GLY A 102 7.08 -8.50 19.09
C GLY A 102 5.77 -8.73 18.30
N MET A 103 5.76 -8.27 17.04
CA MET A 103 4.61 -8.33 16.11
C MET A 103 4.75 -9.49 15.12
N ILE A 104 4.22 -10.67 15.46
CA ILE A 104 4.26 -11.91 14.66
C ILE A 104 2.90 -12.63 14.81
N PRO A 105 2.35 -13.31 13.78
CA PRO A 105 0.92 -13.21 13.44
C PRO A 105 -0.10 -14.01 14.28
N VAL A 106 0.22 -14.28 15.54
CA VAL A 106 -0.80 -14.36 16.59
C VAL A 106 -0.33 -13.35 17.63
N ASP A 107 -1.04 -12.23 17.80
CA ASP A 107 -0.68 -11.14 18.71
C ASP A 107 -0.69 -11.63 20.18
N TYR A 108 0.22 -12.51 20.56
CA TYR A 108 0.41 -12.94 21.94
C TYR A 108 1.30 -11.92 22.65
N ASN A 109 1.02 -11.70 23.91
CA ASN A 109 1.75 -10.71 24.72
C ASN A 109 2.54 -11.38 25.86
N LEU A 110 2.29 -12.67 26.12
CA LEU A 110 2.99 -13.46 27.13
C LEU A 110 3.24 -14.89 26.62
N GLU A 111 4.37 -15.44 27.03
CA GLU A 111 4.65 -16.87 26.90
C GLU A 111 4.58 -17.50 28.29
N LEU A 112 3.88 -18.62 28.41
CA LEU A 112 3.73 -19.39 29.64
C LEU A 112 4.39 -20.75 29.47
N GLU A 113 5.33 -21.06 30.35
CA GLU A 113 5.96 -22.36 30.38
C GLU A 113 5.12 -23.35 31.21
N CYS A 114 4.63 -24.41 30.57
CA CYS A 114 3.77 -25.42 31.15
C CYS A 114 4.40 -26.82 31.10
N ASN A 115 4.12 -27.65 32.10
CA ASN A 115 4.45 -29.07 31.99
C ASN A 115 3.53 -29.77 30.98
N LYS A 116 4.11 -30.50 30.03
CA LYS A 116 3.42 -31.20 28.94
C LYS A 116 2.30 -32.13 29.42
N ASP A 117 2.54 -32.87 30.51
CA ASP A 117 1.55 -33.81 31.08
C ASP A 117 0.39 -33.11 31.78
N LYS A 118 0.54 -31.82 32.12
CA LYS A 118 -0.43 -31.00 32.85
C LYS A 118 -0.86 -29.76 32.08
N ILE A 119 -0.72 -29.77 30.76
CA ILE A 119 -0.94 -28.58 29.94
C ILE A 119 -2.33 -27.97 30.13
N VAL A 120 -3.39 -28.79 30.17
CA VAL A 120 -4.76 -28.31 30.37
C VAL A 120 -4.93 -27.68 31.75
N GLU A 121 -4.41 -28.30 32.81
CA GLU A 121 -4.44 -27.76 34.18
C GLU A 121 -3.66 -26.44 34.28
N CYS A 122 -2.50 -26.36 33.62
CA CYS A 122 -1.66 -25.18 33.57
C CYS A 122 -2.38 -23.98 32.94
N VAL A 123 -3.00 -24.19 31.76
CA VAL A 123 -3.73 -23.13 31.05
C VAL A 123 -5.00 -22.73 31.79
N ASP A 124 -5.79 -23.69 32.28
CA ASP A 124 -7.02 -23.38 33.04
C ASP A 124 -6.69 -22.56 34.32
N ASN A 125 -5.51 -22.77 34.91
CA ASN A 125 -5.04 -22.03 36.08
C ASN A 125 -4.62 -20.57 35.79
N VAL A 126 -4.44 -20.15 34.53
CA VAL A 126 -4.11 -18.74 34.17
C VAL A 126 -5.10 -17.76 34.80
N SER A 127 -6.39 -18.12 34.78
CA SER A 127 -7.48 -17.34 35.35
C SER A 127 -7.30 -17.02 36.84
N SER A 128 -6.50 -17.82 37.58
CA SER A 128 -6.27 -17.62 39.01
C SER A 128 -5.22 -16.55 39.34
N TRP A 129 -4.37 -16.18 38.39
CA TRP A 129 -3.24 -15.28 38.64
C TRP A 129 -3.11 -14.14 37.64
N ILE A 130 -3.67 -14.22 36.43
CA ILE A 130 -3.43 -13.22 35.37
C ILE A 130 -3.79 -11.79 35.82
N ASN A 131 -4.93 -11.61 36.49
CA ASN A 131 -5.34 -10.31 37.00
C ASN A 131 -4.42 -9.78 38.11
N ASP A 132 -3.85 -10.65 38.92
CA ASP A 132 -2.87 -10.27 39.95
C ASP A 132 -1.55 -9.85 39.31
N TYR A 133 -1.13 -10.57 38.25
CA TYR A 133 0.06 -10.26 37.48
C TYR A 133 -0.05 -8.89 36.78
N VAL A 134 -1.17 -8.62 36.11
CA VAL A 134 -1.44 -7.31 35.48
C VAL A 134 -1.35 -6.17 36.51
N LYS A 135 -1.97 -6.33 37.69
CA LYS A 135 -1.88 -5.34 38.78
C LYS A 135 -0.46 -5.19 39.32
N TYR A 136 0.30 -6.29 39.37
CA TYR A 136 1.69 -6.27 39.79
C TYR A 136 2.55 -5.46 38.81
N LEU A 137 2.42 -5.69 37.49
CA LEU A 137 3.14 -4.90 36.49
C LEU A 137 2.78 -3.42 36.52
N VAL A 138 1.50 -3.07 36.70
CA VAL A 138 1.07 -1.67 36.89
C VAL A 138 1.83 -1.03 38.05
N LYS A 139 1.94 -1.73 39.19
CA LYS A 139 2.68 -1.22 40.34
C LYS A 139 4.18 -1.06 40.03
N VAL A 140 4.79 -2.01 39.34
CA VAL A 140 6.21 -1.93 38.93
C VAL A 140 6.43 -0.71 38.03
N ALA A 141 5.56 -0.51 37.03
CA ALA A 141 5.61 0.65 36.14
C ALA A 141 5.42 1.97 36.90
N GLU A 142 4.46 2.04 37.82
CA GLU A 142 4.29 3.22 38.69
C GLU A 142 5.53 3.49 39.54
N ASP A 143 6.12 2.47 40.16
CA ASP A 143 7.31 2.61 41.00
C ASP A 143 8.53 3.04 40.17
N PHE A 144 8.66 2.54 38.94
CA PHE A 144 9.65 2.98 37.97
C PHE A 144 9.48 4.48 37.64
N LEU A 145 8.27 4.90 37.28
CA LEU A 145 7.98 6.32 36.99
C LEU A 145 8.18 7.20 38.22
N ARG A 146 7.77 6.79 39.43
CA ARG A 146 8.02 7.54 40.68
C ARG A 146 9.50 7.80 40.92
N LYS A 147 10.35 6.83 40.57
CA LYS A 147 11.79 6.92 40.76
C LYS A 147 12.47 7.78 39.68
N ASN A 148 12.07 7.62 38.42
CA ASN A 148 12.81 8.14 37.28
C ASN A 148 12.16 9.39 36.64
N LYS A 149 10.83 9.43 36.53
CA LYS A 149 10.03 10.48 35.86
C LYS A 149 8.76 10.83 36.65
N PRO A 150 8.85 11.26 37.92
CA PRO A 150 7.69 11.42 38.81
C PRO A 150 6.65 12.44 38.31
N GLU A 151 7.08 13.42 37.51
CA GLU A 151 6.21 14.39 36.86
C GLU A 151 5.22 13.76 35.88
N GLU A 152 5.49 12.58 35.34
CA GLU A 152 4.58 11.88 34.43
C GLU A 152 3.36 11.30 35.16
N LEU A 153 3.45 11.13 36.47
CA LEU A 153 2.34 10.74 37.33
C LEU A 153 1.49 11.94 37.80
N SER A 154 1.86 13.17 37.43
CA SER A 154 1.03 14.35 37.74
C SER A 154 -0.28 14.34 36.95
N GLU A 155 -1.30 15.01 37.48
CA GLU A 155 -2.59 15.15 36.81
C GLU A 155 -2.56 16.28 35.78
N VAL A 156 -3.08 16.00 34.59
CA VAL A 156 -3.30 16.96 33.51
C VAL A 156 -4.77 16.90 33.10
N LYS A 157 -5.35 18.07 32.82
CA LYS A 157 -6.70 18.17 32.28
C LYS A 157 -6.65 18.34 30.77
N CYS A 158 -7.36 17.48 30.05
CA CYS A 158 -7.51 17.59 28.60
C CYS A 158 -8.30 18.84 28.23
N GLU A 159 -7.73 19.68 27.37
CA GLU A 159 -8.39 20.92 26.93
C GLU A 159 -9.60 20.67 26.02
N LYS A 160 -9.63 19.53 25.31
CA LYS A 160 -10.71 19.18 24.36
C LYS A 160 -11.96 18.64 25.05
N CYS A 161 -11.81 17.72 26.00
CA CYS A 161 -12.93 17.01 26.63
C CYS A 161 -13.08 17.29 28.13
N GLY A 162 -12.09 17.92 28.77
CA GLY A 162 -12.12 18.25 30.18
C GLY A 162 -11.83 17.10 31.15
N VAL A 163 -11.52 15.89 30.67
CA VAL A 163 -11.13 14.75 31.51
C VAL A 163 -9.77 15.02 32.16
N THR A 164 -9.65 14.63 33.43
CA THR A 164 -8.37 14.63 34.16
C THR A 164 -7.71 13.27 34.03
N LEU A 165 -6.46 13.25 33.59
CA LEU A 165 -5.64 12.06 33.33
C LEU A 165 -4.29 12.22 34.00
N ARG A 166 -3.52 11.13 34.09
CA ARG A 166 -2.09 11.21 34.36
C ARG A 166 -1.37 11.76 33.13
N LYS A 167 -0.26 12.47 33.34
CA LYS A 167 0.47 13.12 32.25
C LYS A 167 1.00 12.12 31.23
N TYR A 168 1.39 10.90 31.63
CA TYR A 168 1.79 9.84 30.69
C TYR A 168 0.63 9.36 29.80
N GLU A 169 -0.62 9.42 30.26
CA GLU A 169 -1.79 9.01 29.46
C GLU A 169 -2.20 10.08 28.42
N TYR A 170 -1.71 11.31 28.59
CA TYR A 170 -2.17 12.45 27.82
C TYR A 170 -1.91 12.34 26.30
N PRO A 171 -0.73 11.89 25.84
CA PRO A 171 -0.47 11.70 24.40
C PRO A 171 -1.41 10.69 23.75
N TYR A 172 -1.58 9.51 24.36
CA TYR A 172 -2.48 8.45 23.87
C TYR A 172 -3.95 8.91 23.85
N HIS A 173 -4.36 9.71 24.83
CA HIS A 173 -5.69 10.30 24.85
C HIS A 173 -5.89 11.33 23.73
N LEU A 174 -4.87 12.14 23.41
CA LEU A 174 -4.95 13.08 22.28
C LEU A 174 -5.05 12.35 20.94
N GLU A 175 -4.37 11.22 20.79
CA GLU A 175 -4.49 10.34 19.61
C GLU A 175 -5.91 9.77 19.50
N THR A 176 -6.52 9.36 20.62
CA THR A 176 -7.92 8.91 20.64
C THR A 176 -8.86 9.99 20.08
N HIS A 177 -8.70 11.24 20.50
CA HIS A 177 -9.47 12.37 19.94
C HIS A 177 -9.22 12.57 18.44
N GLU A 178 -8.00 12.37 17.97
CA GLU A 178 -7.67 12.46 16.55
C GLU A 178 -8.38 11.36 15.73
N ILE A 179 -8.40 10.12 16.24
CA ILE A 179 -9.11 8.99 15.62
C ILE A 179 -10.64 9.20 15.65
N GLU A 180 -11.20 9.68 16.76
CA GLU A 180 -12.63 9.98 16.86
C GLU A 180 -13.05 11.07 15.85
N GLU A 181 -12.22 12.11 15.71
CA GLU A 181 -12.41 13.13 14.71
C GLU A 181 -12.31 12.56 13.28
N ALA A 182 -11.32 11.70 13.02
CA ALA A 182 -11.18 11.01 11.74
C ALA A 182 -12.42 10.17 11.40
N LYS A 183 -13.00 9.46 12.39
CA LYS A 183 -14.24 8.68 12.23
C LYS A 183 -15.44 9.58 11.93
N ARG A 184 -15.53 10.76 12.57
CA ARG A 184 -16.59 11.75 12.27
C ARG A 184 -16.46 12.25 10.83
N GLN A 185 -15.26 12.63 10.41
CA GLN A 185 -14.98 13.06 9.04
C GLN A 185 -15.32 11.96 8.02
N LEU A 186 -14.98 10.70 8.29
CA LEU A 186 -15.34 9.58 7.42
C LEU A 186 -16.87 9.46 7.26
N LYS A 187 -17.62 9.58 8.35
CA LYS A 187 -19.09 9.54 8.31
C LYS A 187 -19.67 10.69 7.47
N GLU A 188 -19.12 11.90 7.60
CA GLU A 188 -19.51 13.03 6.75
C GLU A 188 -19.22 12.77 5.26
N ILE A 189 -18.07 12.18 4.93
CA ILE A 189 -17.74 11.74 3.55
C ILE A 189 -18.77 10.73 3.05
N GLU A 190 -19.16 9.74 3.87
CA GLU A 190 -20.16 8.73 3.50
C GLU A 190 -21.53 9.34 3.16
N GLU A 191 -21.96 10.34 3.94
CA GLU A 191 -23.23 11.05 3.77
C GLU A 191 -23.20 11.98 2.55
N ARG A 192 -22.04 12.60 2.27
CA ARG A 192 -21.88 13.63 1.24
C ARG A 192 -21.10 13.15 0.01
N ILE A 193 -20.94 11.85 -0.17
CA ILE A 193 -20.08 11.25 -1.20
C ILE A 193 -20.35 11.78 -2.63
N TYR A 194 -21.61 12.13 -2.92
CA TYR A 194 -22.04 12.64 -4.23
C TYR A 194 -21.85 14.14 -4.43
N GLU A 195 -21.59 14.90 -3.36
CA GLU A 195 -21.35 16.36 -3.42
C GLU A 195 -19.90 16.68 -3.80
N GLY A 196 -19.03 15.68 -3.76
CA GLY A 196 -17.59 15.82 -3.93
C GLY A 196 -16.85 15.64 -2.61
N ILE A 197 -15.60 15.19 -2.70
CA ILE A 197 -14.74 14.93 -1.57
C ILE A 197 -13.48 15.77 -1.77
N ASP A 198 -12.98 16.43 -0.73
CA ASP A 198 -11.68 17.11 -0.74
C ASP A 198 -10.87 16.63 0.46
N GLU A 199 -9.66 16.14 0.19
CA GLU A 199 -8.69 15.72 1.21
C GLU A 199 -8.31 16.88 2.13
N LYS A 200 -8.40 18.13 1.66
CA LYS A 200 -8.17 19.31 2.50
C LYS A 200 -9.30 19.59 3.48
N GLU A 201 -10.53 19.20 3.15
CA GLU A 201 -11.70 19.35 4.04
C GLU A 201 -11.70 18.24 5.11
N TYR A 202 -11.24 17.04 4.75
CA TYR A 202 -11.28 15.85 5.61
C TYR A 202 -9.90 15.19 5.85
N PRO A 203 -8.87 15.94 6.29
CA PRO A 203 -7.49 15.46 6.31
C PRO A 203 -7.26 14.24 7.22
N LEU A 204 -7.99 14.14 8.33
CA LEU A 204 -7.83 13.03 9.28
C LEU A 204 -8.48 11.75 8.76
N ALA A 205 -9.63 11.85 8.11
CA ALA A 205 -10.23 10.68 7.45
C ALA A 205 -9.30 10.11 6.37
N PHE A 206 -8.67 10.98 5.56
CA PHE A 206 -7.71 10.52 4.55
C PHE A 206 -6.41 9.97 5.14
N LYS A 207 -5.97 10.47 6.31
CA LYS A 207 -4.80 9.94 7.03
C LYS A 207 -5.03 8.51 7.56
N TYR A 208 -6.18 8.27 8.19
CA TYR A 208 -6.44 7.00 8.90
C TYR A 208 -7.31 5.99 8.14
N PHE A 209 -8.15 6.44 7.20
CA PHE A 209 -9.17 5.61 6.54
C PHE A 209 -9.13 5.72 5.00
N ARG A 210 -7.93 5.86 4.43
CA ARG A 210 -7.74 6.00 2.97
C ARG A 210 -8.36 4.83 2.20
N SER A 211 -8.19 3.60 2.69
CA SER A 211 -8.68 2.39 2.02
C SER A 211 -10.22 2.38 1.97
N GLU A 212 -10.86 2.77 3.07
CA GLU A 212 -12.31 2.86 3.21
C GLU A 212 -12.88 3.94 2.27
N ILE A 213 -12.26 5.12 2.22
CA ILE A 213 -12.65 6.20 1.31
C ILE A 213 -12.53 5.75 -0.15
N ASP A 214 -11.42 5.09 -0.50
CA ASP A 214 -11.21 4.58 -1.85
C ASP A 214 -12.28 3.54 -2.24
N LYS A 215 -12.64 2.63 -1.33
CA LYS A 215 -13.74 1.67 -1.53
C LYS A 215 -15.09 2.36 -1.69
N LEU A 216 -15.36 3.42 -0.92
CA LEU A 216 -16.58 4.22 -1.06
C LEU A 216 -16.65 4.91 -2.42
N ILE A 217 -15.53 5.48 -2.89
CA ILE A 217 -15.44 6.10 -4.21
C ILE A 217 -15.76 5.07 -5.31
N SER A 218 -15.10 3.90 -5.29
CA SER A 218 -15.29 2.89 -6.34
C SER A 218 -16.69 2.26 -6.30
N SER A 219 -17.28 2.06 -5.12
CA SER A 219 -18.57 1.39 -4.98
C SER A 219 -19.78 2.32 -5.15
N ARG A 220 -19.68 3.60 -4.79
CA ARG A 220 -20.80 4.55 -4.82
C ARG A 220 -20.65 5.66 -5.85
N LEU A 221 -19.47 6.28 -5.95
CA LEU A 221 -19.28 7.49 -6.74
C LEU A 221 -18.96 7.20 -8.21
N LEU A 222 -18.03 6.28 -8.50
CA LEU A 222 -17.70 5.91 -9.89
C LEU A 222 -18.90 5.40 -10.70
N PRO A 223 -19.81 4.58 -10.17
CA PRO A 223 -20.97 4.10 -10.92
C PRO A 223 -21.90 5.20 -11.45
N VAL A 224 -21.90 6.40 -10.84
CA VAL A 224 -22.66 7.56 -11.33
C VAL A 224 -22.20 7.98 -12.73
N PHE A 225 -20.94 7.72 -13.07
CA PHE A 225 -20.34 8.08 -14.37
C PHE A 225 -20.32 6.92 -15.37
N LYS A 226 -21.06 5.83 -15.10
CA LYS A 226 -21.08 4.63 -15.95
C LYS A 226 -21.45 4.95 -17.40
N ASP A 227 -22.51 5.71 -17.63
CA ASP A 227 -22.98 6.04 -18.99
C ASP A 227 -21.94 6.87 -19.76
N LEU A 228 -21.24 7.77 -19.07
CA LEU A 228 -20.13 8.54 -19.64
C LEU A 228 -18.96 7.62 -20.02
N ALA A 229 -18.60 6.68 -19.14
CA ALA A 229 -17.55 5.72 -19.39
C ALA A 229 -17.86 4.82 -20.59
N GLU A 230 -19.10 4.31 -20.69
CA GLU A 230 -19.56 3.52 -21.83
C GLU A 230 -19.48 4.29 -23.14
N LYS A 231 -19.90 5.56 -23.15
CA LYS A 231 -19.76 6.46 -24.32
C LYS A 231 -18.29 6.62 -24.73
N ILE A 232 -17.40 6.90 -23.78
CA ILE A 232 -15.95 7.04 -24.04
C ILE A 232 -15.37 5.74 -24.60
N ASN A 233 -15.73 4.60 -24.00
CA ASN A 233 -15.24 3.29 -24.44
C ASN A 233 -15.71 2.94 -25.85
N GLN A 234 -16.96 3.26 -26.18
CA GLN A 234 -17.50 3.07 -27.52
C GLN A 234 -16.81 3.98 -28.55
N GLU A 235 -16.53 5.24 -28.19
CA GLU A 235 -15.82 6.19 -29.03
C GLU A 235 -14.39 5.71 -29.34
N ILE A 236 -13.62 5.30 -28.32
CA ILE A 236 -12.29 4.71 -28.48
C ILE A 236 -12.34 3.46 -29.37
N SER A 237 -13.31 2.57 -29.14
CA SER A 237 -13.46 1.34 -29.92
C SER A 237 -13.75 1.63 -31.40
N THR A 238 -14.55 2.66 -31.68
CA THR A 238 -14.89 3.09 -33.05
C THR A 238 -13.68 3.69 -33.77
N MET A 239 -12.74 4.31 -33.04
CA MET A 239 -11.48 4.78 -33.62
C MET A 239 -10.57 3.62 -34.10
N GLY A 240 -10.84 2.38 -33.67
CA GLY A 240 -10.06 1.20 -34.08
C GLY A 240 -8.62 1.21 -33.54
N ILE A 241 -8.37 1.94 -32.44
CA ILE A 241 -7.03 2.12 -31.90
C ILE A 241 -6.67 0.94 -31.00
N ILE A 242 -5.57 0.26 -31.35
CA ILE A 242 -5.08 -0.91 -30.59
C ILE A 242 -4.02 -0.48 -29.57
N HIS A 243 -3.16 0.48 -29.92
CA HIS A 243 -2.08 0.93 -29.05
C HIS A 243 -1.65 2.38 -29.35
N ILE A 244 -1.42 3.19 -28.31
CA ILE A 244 -0.98 4.57 -28.39
C ILE A 244 0.20 4.79 -27.44
N ASN A 245 1.27 5.41 -27.97
CA ASN A 245 2.42 5.84 -27.17
C ASN A 245 2.28 7.31 -26.72
N SER A 246 3.19 7.76 -25.86
CA SER A 246 3.14 9.10 -25.25
C SER A 246 3.20 10.29 -26.22
N ARG A 247 3.67 10.06 -27.46
CA ARG A 247 3.75 11.08 -28.54
C ARG A 247 2.46 11.18 -29.35
N GLN A 248 1.62 10.15 -29.28
CA GLN A 248 0.36 10.03 -30.01
C GLN A 248 -0.88 10.35 -29.15
N LEU A 249 -0.68 10.73 -27.88
CA LEU A 249 -1.78 11.04 -26.95
C LEU A 249 -2.79 12.08 -27.47
N TYR A 250 -2.40 12.94 -28.42
CA TYR A 250 -3.27 13.93 -29.04
C TYR A 250 -4.53 13.32 -29.68
N VAL A 251 -4.51 12.03 -29.99
CA VAL A 251 -5.66 11.30 -30.53
C VAL A 251 -6.79 11.21 -29.51
N LEU A 252 -6.46 11.19 -28.22
CA LEU A 252 -7.43 11.14 -27.11
C LEU A 252 -7.81 12.53 -26.59
N LYS A 253 -7.49 13.62 -27.31
CA LYS A 253 -7.73 14.99 -26.84
C LYS A 253 -9.21 15.24 -26.48
N ASP A 254 -10.12 14.84 -27.36
CA ASP A 254 -11.55 15.12 -27.18
C ASP A 254 -12.13 14.29 -26.02
N ILE A 255 -11.67 13.03 -25.89
CA ILE A 255 -11.98 12.16 -24.73
C ILE A 255 -11.45 12.79 -23.43
N GLN A 256 -10.22 13.31 -23.46
CA GLN A 256 -9.61 13.97 -22.30
C GLN A 256 -10.43 15.19 -21.85
N GLU A 257 -10.85 16.04 -22.80
CA GLU A 257 -11.68 17.21 -22.54
C GLU A 257 -13.03 16.80 -21.94
N GLU A 258 -13.66 15.75 -22.45
CA GLU A 258 -14.93 15.23 -21.93
C GLU A 258 -14.77 14.73 -20.47
N ILE A 259 -13.68 14.03 -20.15
CA ILE A 259 -13.39 13.61 -18.76
C ILE A 259 -13.19 14.84 -17.87
N ILE A 260 -12.38 15.82 -18.27
CA ILE A 260 -12.10 17.01 -17.46
C ILE A 260 -13.38 17.80 -17.18
N LYS A 261 -14.28 17.90 -18.16
CA LYS A 261 -15.52 18.66 -18.06
C LYS A 261 -16.54 18.01 -17.13
N ASN A 262 -16.64 16.69 -17.14
CA ASN A 262 -17.75 15.98 -16.50
C ASN A 262 -17.35 15.22 -15.23
N VAL A 263 -16.08 14.85 -15.06
CA VAL A 263 -15.61 14.05 -13.93
C VAL A 263 -14.88 14.94 -12.90
N PRO A 264 -15.28 14.93 -11.62
CA PRO A 264 -14.61 15.67 -10.56
C PRO A 264 -13.12 15.33 -10.45
N LYS A 265 -12.27 16.34 -10.24
CA LYS A 265 -10.81 16.19 -10.22
C LYS A 265 -10.33 15.04 -9.33
N ILE A 266 -10.93 14.86 -8.16
CA ILE A 266 -10.49 13.89 -7.15
C ILE A 266 -10.68 12.42 -7.56
N ILE A 267 -11.55 12.14 -8.53
CA ILE A 267 -11.82 10.77 -8.99
C ILE A 267 -11.40 10.50 -10.44
N ARG A 268 -10.78 11.49 -11.13
CA ARG A 268 -10.46 11.35 -12.56
C ARG A 268 -9.51 10.19 -12.83
N ASP A 269 -8.53 9.99 -11.98
CA ASP A 269 -7.58 8.88 -12.07
C ASP A 269 -8.28 7.53 -11.94
N LYS A 270 -9.07 7.33 -10.87
CA LYS A 270 -9.86 6.11 -10.66
C LYS A 270 -10.88 5.88 -11.77
N PHE A 271 -11.55 6.93 -12.24
CA PHE A 271 -12.46 6.85 -13.38
C PHE A 271 -11.73 6.33 -14.63
N ILE A 272 -10.57 6.90 -14.97
CA ILE A 272 -9.77 6.44 -16.12
C ILE A 272 -9.35 4.98 -15.95
N LEU A 273 -8.83 4.62 -14.78
CA LEU A 273 -8.26 3.30 -14.51
C LEU A 273 -9.30 2.19 -14.41
N GLU A 274 -10.44 2.45 -13.78
CA GLU A 274 -11.42 1.43 -13.42
C GLU A 274 -12.62 1.38 -14.37
N MET A 275 -13.00 2.52 -14.98
CA MET A 275 -14.23 2.61 -15.78
C MET A 275 -13.98 2.64 -17.29
N THR A 276 -12.75 2.93 -17.74
CA THR A 276 -12.46 3.10 -19.17
C THR A 276 -11.50 2.05 -19.73
N ILE A 277 -11.48 1.88 -21.05
CA ILE A 277 -10.52 1.03 -21.76
C ILE A 277 -9.18 1.73 -22.06
N ILE A 278 -9.01 2.98 -21.63
CA ILE A 278 -7.78 3.77 -21.85
C ILE A 278 -6.52 3.02 -21.35
N PRO A 279 -6.51 2.37 -20.17
CA PRO A 279 -5.33 1.62 -19.71
C PRO A 279 -4.92 0.48 -20.65
N ALA A 280 -5.87 -0.13 -21.36
CA ALA A 280 -5.59 -1.23 -22.28
C ALA A 280 -4.92 -0.77 -23.59
N ILE A 281 -5.16 0.48 -24.01
CA ILE A 281 -4.63 1.03 -25.26
C ILE A 281 -3.37 1.87 -25.06
N LEU A 282 -3.04 2.31 -23.84
CA LEU A 282 -1.88 3.13 -23.56
C LEU A 282 -0.71 2.29 -23.02
N SER A 283 0.52 2.60 -23.46
CA SER A 283 1.71 2.15 -22.71
C SER A 283 1.73 2.80 -21.31
N ASN A 284 2.29 2.15 -20.28
CA ASN A 284 2.34 2.70 -18.91
C ASN A 284 2.79 4.17 -18.84
N SER A 285 3.91 4.51 -19.50
CA SER A 285 4.41 5.90 -19.52
C SER A 285 3.46 6.90 -20.21
N ALA A 286 2.66 6.43 -21.16
CA ALA A 286 1.64 7.25 -21.80
C ALA A 286 0.40 7.40 -20.91
N LEU A 287 0.01 6.33 -20.20
CA LEU A 287 -1.09 6.32 -19.24
C LEU A 287 -0.82 7.27 -18.08
N ASP A 288 0.35 7.19 -17.45
CA ASP A 288 0.75 8.07 -16.34
C ASP A 288 0.69 9.54 -16.78
N LYS A 289 1.23 9.82 -17.97
CA LYS A 289 1.20 11.17 -18.54
C LYS A 289 -0.24 11.63 -18.81
N PHE A 290 -1.08 10.77 -19.38
CA PHE A 290 -2.48 11.08 -19.68
C PHE A 290 -3.27 11.37 -18.40
N ILE A 291 -3.15 10.53 -17.36
CA ILE A 291 -3.80 10.71 -16.06
C ILE A 291 -3.33 12.02 -15.42
N ASN A 292 -2.02 12.24 -15.34
CA ASN A 292 -1.48 13.44 -14.71
C ASN A 292 -1.96 14.73 -15.40
N MET A 293 -1.96 14.76 -16.73
CA MET A 293 -2.50 15.89 -17.49
C MET A 293 -4.00 16.08 -17.23
N THR A 294 -4.78 14.99 -17.19
CA THR A 294 -6.23 15.02 -16.98
C THR A 294 -6.64 15.46 -15.58
N VAL A 295 -5.97 14.95 -14.55
CA VAL A 295 -6.16 15.37 -13.16
C VAL A 295 -5.84 16.86 -13.00
N ASN A 296 -4.78 17.34 -13.64
CA ASN A 296 -4.38 18.75 -13.57
C ASN A 296 -5.11 19.68 -14.55
N GLY A 297 -6.04 19.18 -15.35
CA GLY A 297 -6.80 19.99 -16.32
C GLY A 297 -5.95 20.53 -17.47
N GLN A 298 -4.83 19.89 -17.77
CA GLN A 298 -3.94 20.24 -18.88
C GLN A 298 -4.37 19.52 -20.15
N ILE A 299 -4.90 20.27 -21.11
CA ILE A 299 -5.36 19.70 -22.39
C ILE A 299 -4.18 19.32 -23.27
N ILE A 300 -4.24 18.14 -23.88
CA ILE A 300 -3.25 17.68 -24.85
C ILE A 300 -3.33 18.56 -26.10
N GLU A 301 -2.24 19.26 -26.41
CA GLU A 301 -2.13 20.04 -27.64
C GLU A 301 -1.81 19.14 -28.84
N LYS A 302 -2.58 19.31 -29.91
CA LYS A 302 -2.24 18.74 -31.22
C LYS A 302 -1.12 19.57 -31.84
N ARG A 303 0.11 19.06 -31.79
CA ARG A 303 1.23 19.67 -32.50
C ARG A 303 1.12 19.36 -34.00
N GLY A 304 1.31 20.36 -34.84
CA GLY A 304 1.55 20.14 -36.26
C GLY A 304 2.84 19.34 -36.43
N TYR A 305 2.79 18.26 -37.20
CA TYR A 305 3.96 17.44 -37.49
C TYR A 305 4.52 17.81 -38.86
N ASN A 306 5.61 18.57 -38.87
CA ASN A 306 6.35 18.87 -40.10
C ASN A 306 7.61 18.00 -40.16
N PHE A 307 7.51 16.90 -40.90
CA PHE A 307 8.65 16.01 -41.12
C PHE A 307 9.54 16.53 -42.25
N SER A 308 10.85 16.39 -42.08
CA SER A 308 11.80 16.68 -43.15
C SER A 308 12.99 15.74 -43.11
N VAL A 309 13.68 15.64 -44.25
CA VAL A 309 14.84 14.76 -44.42
C VAL A 309 16.02 15.49 -45.04
N ASN A 310 17.20 15.16 -44.54
CA ASN A 310 18.46 15.52 -45.17
C ASN A 310 19.30 14.28 -45.44
N VAL A 311 20.14 14.33 -46.47
CA VAL A 311 21.03 13.23 -46.83
C VAL A 311 22.46 13.74 -46.80
N LYS A 312 23.35 13.02 -46.10
CA LYS A 312 24.79 13.29 -46.11
C LYS A 312 25.55 12.07 -46.60
N ARG A 313 26.62 12.32 -47.36
CA ARG A 313 27.55 11.30 -47.81
C ARG A 313 28.71 11.18 -46.81
N LYS A 314 28.99 9.98 -46.31
CA LYS A 314 30.11 9.70 -45.39
C LYS A 314 30.74 8.35 -45.75
N ARG A 315 32.06 8.36 -46.00
CA ARG A 315 32.85 7.15 -46.34
C ARG A 315 32.24 6.32 -47.48
N GLY A 316 31.80 6.98 -48.56
CA GLY A 316 31.21 6.32 -49.72
C GLY A 316 29.72 5.98 -49.61
N TRP A 317 29.12 6.04 -48.42
CA TRP A 317 27.71 5.70 -48.18
C TRP A 317 26.84 6.94 -47.97
N PHE A 318 25.55 6.82 -48.27
CA PHE A 318 24.54 7.84 -47.99
C PHE A 318 23.81 7.55 -46.67
N TYR A 319 23.54 8.59 -45.90
CA TYR A 319 22.82 8.52 -44.63
C TYR A 319 21.68 9.54 -44.60
N VAL A 320 20.52 9.10 -44.15
CA VAL A 320 19.33 9.94 -43.92
C VAL A 320 19.36 10.47 -42.50
N TYR A 321 19.10 11.76 -42.37
CA TYR A 321 18.80 12.46 -41.13
C TYR A 321 17.34 12.90 -41.21
N MET A 322 16.50 12.37 -40.32
CA MET A 322 15.09 12.74 -40.22
C MET A 322 14.90 13.77 -39.11
N TYR A 323 14.06 14.75 -39.38
CA TYR A 323 13.70 15.81 -38.45
C TYR A 323 12.19 15.93 -38.32
N LEU A 324 11.74 16.33 -37.14
CA LEU A 324 10.36 16.71 -36.85
C LEU A 324 10.36 18.11 -36.27
N ASN A 325 9.71 19.07 -36.93
CA ASN A 325 9.65 20.47 -36.49
C ASN A 325 11.04 21.08 -36.21
N GLY A 326 12.07 20.63 -36.92
CA GLY A 326 13.46 21.08 -36.76
C GLY A 326 14.32 20.19 -35.84
N ASP A 327 13.70 19.37 -34.99
CA ASP A 327 14.43 18.48 -34.08
C ASP A 327 14.84 17.19 -34.77
N HIS A 328 16.08 16.75 -34.56
CA HIS A 328 16.58 15.51 -35.14
C HIS A 328 15.98 14.28 -34.42
N ILE A 329 15.27 13.43 -35.16
CA ILE A 329 14.54 12.29 -34.59
C ILE A 329 15.13 10.92 -34.97
N ALA A 330 15.86 10.81 -36.09
CA ALA A 330 16.49 9.57 -36.51
C ALA A 330 17.65 9.78 -37.48
N TYR A 331 18.62 8.87 -37.43
CA TYR A 331 19.75 8.80 -38.34
C TYR A 331 19.98 7.34 -38.77
N PHE A 332 20.03 7.08 -40.08
CA PHE A 332 20.28 5.73 -40.59
C PHE A 332 20.90 5.71 -41.99
N ARG A 333 21.58 4.62 -42.30
CA ARG A 333 22.17 4.36 -43.62
C ARG A 333 21.07 4.09 -44.65
N VAL A 334 21.23 4.64 -45.86
CA VAL A 334 20.41 4.33 -47.03
C VAL A 334 20.70 2.90 -47.49
N ASP A 335 19.66 2.07 -47.56
CA ASP A 335 19.66 0.71 -48.09
C ASP A 335 18.26 0.33 -48.63
N ALA A 336 18.05 -0.94 -48.99
CA ALA A 336 16.78 -1.43 -49.52
C ALA A 336 15.57 -1.21 -48.59
N LYS A 337 15.79 -1.06 -47.27
CA LYS A 337 14.74 -0.85 -46.26
C LYS A 337 14.55 0.62 -45.88
N THR A 338 15.09 1.56 -46.66
CA THR A 338 15.02 2.99 -46.36
C THR A 338 13.59 3.49 -46.19
N LYS A 339 12.68 3.08 -47.11
CA LYS A 339 11.26 3.46 -47.03
C LYS A 339 10.61 2.93 -45.75
N ASP A 340 10.84 1.66 -45.40
CA ASP A 340 10.31 1.06 -44.18
C ASP A 340 10.82 1.74 -42.91
N LYS A 341 12.10 2.15 -42.88
CA LYS A 341 12.68 2.91 -41.76
C LYS A 341 12.04 4.29 -41.61
N ILE A 342 11.80 4.99 -42.72
CA ILE A 342 11.07 6.27 -42.72
C ILE A 342 9.65 6.05 -42.19
N ARG A 343 8.93 5.06 -42.76
CA ARG A 343 7.56 4.71 -42.37
C ARG A 343 7.44 4.42 -40.89
N SER A 344 8.30 3.54 -40.38
CA SER A 344 8.35 3.18 -38.96
C SER A 344 8.56 4.41 -38.09
N LYS A 345 9.42 5.34 -38.53
CA LYS A 345 9.70 6.55 -37.76
C LYS A 345 8.57 7.57 -37.79
N VAL A 346 7.86 7.71 -38.90
CA VAL A 346 6.66 8.56 -39.00
C VAL A 346 5.54 7.98 -38.13
N ALA A 347 5.35 6.67 -38.17
CA ALA A 347 4.34 5.96 -37.38
C ALA A 347 4.53 6.10 -35.86
N GLU A 348 5.73 6.41 -35.36
CA GLU A 348 5.94 6.73 -33.94
C GLU A 348 5.16 7.98 -33.49
N TYR A 349 4.79 8.88 -34.41
CA TYR A 349 4.15 10.16 -34.10
C TYR A 349 2.77 10.32 -34.75
N VAL A 350 2.50 9.63 -35.85
CA VAL A 350 1.23 9.73 -36.60
C VAL A 350 0.52 8.38 -36.57
N ILE A 351 -0.76 8.37 -36.18
CA ILE A 351 -1.57 7.15 -36.08
C ILE A 351 -2.32 6.80 -37.37
N ASP A 352 -2.71 7.81 -38.15
CA ASP A 352 -3.50 7.66 -39.38
C ASP A 352 -2.63 7.02 -40.47
N GLU A 353 -2.92 5.76 -40.80
CA GLU A 353 -2.12 4.98 -41.76
C GLU A 353 -2.01 5.66 -43.13
N LYS A 354 -3.08 6.31 -43.62
CA LYS A 354 -3.03 6.99 -44.93
C LYS A 354 -2.04 8.15 -44.88
N LYS A 355 -2.07 8.94 -43.80
CA LYS A 355 -1.09 10.04 -43.62
C LYS A 355 0.32 9.51 -43.41
N VAL A 356 0.49 8.39 -42.71
CA VAL A 356 1.81 7.75 -42.56
C VAL A 356 2.35 7.41 -43.94
N GLU A 357 1.57 6.79 -44.83
CA GLU A 357 2.00 6.46 -46.19
C GLU A 357 2.29 7.71 -47.04
N GLU A 358 1.41 8.72 -47.00
CA GLU A 358 1.60 9.98 -47.75
C GLU A 358 2.89 10.69 -47.35
N ILE A 359 3.12 10.88 -46.04
CA ILE A 359 4.34 11.52 -45.52
C ILE A 359 5.56 10.66 -45.84
N THR A 360 5.45 9.33 -45.68
CA THR A 360 6.55 8.41 -45.98
C THR A 360 6.99 8.54 -47.42
N GLU A 361 6.03 8.60 -48.35
CA GLU A 361 6.35 8.66 -49.77
C GLU A 361 6.95 9.99 -50.19
N GLU A 362 6.45 11.10 -49.64
CA GLU A 362 7.05 12.42 -49.83
C GLU A 362 8.51 12.44 -49.35
N LEU A 363 8.76 11.94 -48.14
CA LEU A 363 10.11 11.90 -47.56
C LEU A 363 11.03 10.95 -48.33
N TYR A 364 10.54 9.79 -48.75
CA TYR A 364 11.32 8.81 -49.50
C TYR A 364 11.72 9.34 -50.88
N ASN A 365 10.81 10.02 -51.59
CA ASN A 365 11.11 10.67 -52.87
C ASN A 365 12.17 11.77 -52.70
N LYS A 366 12.07 12.60 -51.65
CA LYS A 366 13.10 13.59 -51.32
C LYS A 366 14.48 12.96 -51.06
N VAL A 367 14.52 11.76 -50.45
CA VAL A 367 15.78 11.02 -50.27
C VAL A 367 16.31 10.55 -51.63
N ARG A 368 15.46 9.97 -52.50
CA ARG A 368 15.83 9.49 -53.85
C ARG A 368 16.41 10.59 -54.73
N GLU A 369 15.77 11.76 -54.73
CA GLU A 369 16.24 12.95 -55.45
C GLU A 369 17.65 13.36 -54.97
N LYS A 370 17.87 13.41 -53.65
CA LYS A 370 19.17 13.81 -53.07
C LYS A 370 20.31 12.80 -53.31
N ILE A 371 20.01 11.53 -53.55
CA ILE A 371 21.00 10.49 -53.89
C ILE A 371 21.18 10.30 -55.40
N GLY A 372 20.39 10.98 -56.23
CA GLY A 372 20.49 10.92 -57.70
C GLY A 372 19.94 9.63 -58.31
N ILE A 373 19.04 8.92 -57.62
CA ILE A 373 18.39 7.71 -58.13
C ILE A 373 16.98 8.08 -58.62
N LYS A 374 16.82 8.24 -59.94
CA LYS A 374 15.51 8.43 -60.59
C LYS A 374 14.60 7.24 -60.37
#